data_AF-A0A1F6HTE8-F1
#
_entry.id   AF-A0A1F6HTE8-F1
#
_cell.length_a   1.000
_cell.length_b   1.000
_cell.length_c   1.000
_cell.angle_alpha   90.00
_cell.angle_beta   90.00
_cell.angle_gamma   90.00
#
_symmetry.space_group_name_H-M   'P 1'
#
loop_
_entity.id
_entity.type
_entity.pdbx_description
1 polymer ?
#
loop_
_entity_poly.entity_id
_entity_poly.type
_entity_poly.pdbx_seq_one_letter_code
_entity_poly.pdbx_strand_id
1 'polypeptide(L)'
;MRKRNSFLIFGLLILVLIGVYFFFRNSPEQVILAIKTHPYLGPLLLILWRIIGIIFPAIPAGVVSFAVVPIFGWLRTYLYTVTGIMIGTSISFFLARKFREPLVKRFIPIKKIHKLEDRLSERQKFLGLVAIRLFTVPVMDFSSYAAGLTRISFPKFFLATLIASIPDIGIFYFGEKLYETIFGRSIIIAVGALFFMGAGYFVLKRFVFDRKK
;
A
#
# COMPACT_ATOMS: atom_id res chain seq x y z
N MET A 1 7.65 -31.29 20.10
CA MET A 1 7.33 -31.58 18.67
C MET A 1 6.49 -30.51 17.93
N ARG A 2 6.04 -29.40 18.55
CA ARG A 2 5.10 -28.43 17.93
C ARG A 2 5.74 -27.33 17.04
N LYS A 3 7.06 -27.11 17.12
CA LYS A 3 7.77 -26.04 16.38
C LYS A 3 8.05 -26.39 14.90
N ARG A 4 8.24 -27.67 14.56
CA ARG A 4 8.64 -28.11 13.20
C ARG A 4 7.55 -27.86 12.14
N ASN A 5 6.28 -28.01 12.52
CA ASN A 5 5.15 -27.77 11.60
C ASN A 5 4.91 -26.28 11.33
N SER A 6 5.27 -25.38 12.25
CA SER A 6 5.11 -23.93 12.03
C SER A 6 6.07 -23.40 10.96
N PHE A 7 7.29 -23.92 10.89
CA PHE A 7 8.26 -23.57 9.83
C PHE A 7 7.81 -24.08 8.46
N LEU A 8 7.23 -25.29 8.40
CA LEU A 8 6.69 -25.86 7.17
C LEU A 8 5.47 -25.08 6.65
N ILE A 9 4.56 -24.68 7.54
CA ILE A 9 3.39 -23.85 7.18
C ILE A 9 3.85 -22.48 6.70
N PHE A 10 4.84 -21.87 7.36
CA PHE A 10 5.38 -20.57 6.95
C PHE A 10 6.11 -20.65 5.60
N GLY A 11 6.91 -21.70 5.38
CA GLY A 11 7.57 -21.97 4.10
C GLY A 11 6.56 -22.22 2.97
N LEU A 12 5.50 -22.98 3.23
CA LEU A 12 4.41 -23.21 2.28
C LEU A 12 3.68 -21.90 1.94
N LEU A 13 3.41 -21.06 2.92
CA LEU A 13 2.74 -19.78 2.71
C LEU A 13 3.60 -18.81 1.89
N ILE A 14 4.91 -18.79 2.12
CA ILE A 14 5.87 -18.04 1.28
C ILE A 14 5.90 -18.60 -0.14
N LEU A 15 5.96 -19.92 -0.33
CA LEU A 15 5.92 -20.55 -1.65
C LEU A 15 4.63 -20.23 -2.41
N VAL A 16 3.49 -20.22 -1.73
CA VAL A 16 2.20 -19.83 -2.32
C VAL A 16 2.21 -18.36 -2.72
N LEU A 17 2.72 -17.45 -1.87
CA LEU A 17 2.84 -16.03 -2.22
C LEU A 17 3.78 -15.79 -3.41
N ILE A 18 4.88 -16.53 -3.48
CA ILE A 18 5.81 -16.50 -4.62
C ILE A 18 5.11 -17.04 -5.88
N GLY A 19 4.40 -18.15 -5.78
CA GLY A 19 3.64 -18.72 -6.90
C GLY A 19 2.58 -17.76 -7.43
N VAL A 20 1.83 -17.12 -6.54
CA VAL A 20 0.85 -16.07 -6.88
C VAL A 20 1.54 -14.88 -7.55
N TYR A 21 2.67 -14.40 -7.01
CA TYR A 21 3.45 -13.34 -7.65
C TYR A 21 3.85 -13.70 -9.08
N PHE A 22 4.46 -14.87 -9.29
CA PHE A 22 4.91 -15.30 -10.62
C PHE A 22 3.75 -15.51 -11.60
N PHE A 23 2.61 -16.01 -11.12
CA PHE A 23 1.41 -16.17 -11.93
C PHE A 23 0.86 -14.82 -12.40
N PHE A 24 0.82 -13.82 -11.51
CA PHE A 24 0.26 -12.51 -11.81
C PHE A 24 1.29 -11.49 -12.33
N ARG A 25 2.58 -11.82 -12.41
CA ARG A 25 3.64 -10.83 -12.77
C ARG A 25 3.43 -10.19 -14.15
N ASN A 26 2.85 -10.94 -15.10
CA ASN A 26 2.61 -10.48 -16.48
C ASN A 26 1.19 -9.89 -16.65
N SER A 27 0.32 -10.05 -15.65
CA SER A 27 -1.06 -9.58 -15.70
C SER A 27 -1.21 -8.05 -15.71
N PRO A 28 -0.33 -7.21 -15.10
CA PRO A 28 -0.45 -5.76 -15.16
C PRO A 28 -0.57 -5.22 -16.58
N GLU A 29 0.25 -5.69 -17.51
CA GLU A 29 0.24 -5.24 -18.91
C GLU A 29 -1.08 -5.61 -19.60
N GLN A 30 -1.56 -6.83 -19.36
CA GLN A 30 -2.83 -7.31 -19.92
C GLN A 30 -4.01 -6.50 -19.39
N VAL A 31 -4.01 -6.15 -18.09
CA VAL A 31 -5.05 -5.31 -17.49
C VAL A 31 -5.00 -3.89 -18.04
N ILE A 32 -3.81 -3.31 -18.20
CA ILE A 32 -3.65 -1.99 -18.83
C ILE A 32 -4.17 -2.02 -20.27
N LEU A 33 -3.84 -3.05 -21.04
CA LEU A 33 -4.33 -3.22 -22.41
C LEU A 33 -5.85 -3.39 -22.47
N ALA A 34 -6.43 -4.18 -21.56
CA ALA A 34 -7.87 -4.36 -21.45
C ALA A 34 -8.59 -3.04 -21.12
N ILE A 35 -8.01 -2.23 -20.21
CA ILE A 35 -8.52 -0.90 -19.86
C ILE A 35 -8.43 0.06 -21.06
N LYS A 36 -7.33 0.02 -21.82
CA LYS A 36 -7.15 0.85 -23.03
C LYS A 36 -8.15 0.50 -24.13
N THR A 37 -8.38 -0.79 -24.35
CA THR A 37 -9.26 -1.30 -25.42
C THR A 37 -10.74 -1.17 -25.08
N HIS A 38 -11.10 -1.18 -23.79
CA HIS A 38 -12.49 -1.06 -23.32
C HIS A 38 -12.65 0.08 -22.30
N PRO A 39 -12.59 1.36 -22.73
CA PRO A 39 -12.58 2.50 -21.80
C PRO A 39 -13.82 2.59 -20.90
N TYR A 40 -14.99 2.16 -21.38
CA TYR A 40 -16.23 2.13 -20.59
C TYR A 40 -16.20 1.12 -19.44
N LEU A 41 -15.53 -0.02 -19.62
CA LEU A 41 -15.33 -1.05 -18.59
C LEU A 41 -14.09 -0.80 -17.74
N GLY A 42 -13.17 0.03 -18.21
CA GLY A 42 -11.88 0.23 -17.57
C GLY A 42 -11.93 0.72 -16.11
N PRO A 43 -12.88 1.56 -15.67
CA PRO A 43 -13.05 1.89 -14.25
C PRO A 43 -13.32 0.65 -13.39
N LEU A 44 -14.21 -0.24 -13.84
CA LEU A 44 -14.54 -1.48 -13.14
C LEU A 44 -13.33 -2.43 -13.09
N LEU A 45 -12.62 -2.57 -14.21
CA LEU A 45 -11.40 -3.40 -14.28
C LEU A 45 -10.33 -2.90 -13.32
N LEU A 46 -10.13 -1.59 -13.22
CA LEU A 46 -9.18 -0.98 -12.28
C LEU A 46 -9.58 -1.22 -10.82
N ILE A 47 -10.86 -1.06 -10.49
CA ILE A 47 -11.39 -1.32 -9.13
C ILE A 47 -11.17 -2.78 -8.75
N LEU A 48 -11.54 -3.72 -9.63
CA LEU A 48 -11.36 -5.16 -9.40
C LEU A 48 -9.89 -5.52 -9.24
N TRP A 49 -9.03 -4.96 -10.10
CA TRP A 49 -7.58 -5.17 -10.01
C TRP A 49 -7.02 -4.67 -8.67
N ARG A 50 -7.46 -3.51 -8.18
CA ARG A 50 -7.06 -3.01 -6.86
C ARG A 50 -7.54 -3.91 -5.73
N ILE A 51 -8.79 -4.40 -5.78
CA ILE A 51 -9.32 -5.33 -4.80
C ILE A 51 -8.46 -6.60 -4.74
N ILE A 52 -8.17 -7.19 -5.89
CA ILE A 52 -7.33 -8.39 -6.01
C ILE A 52 -5.93 -8.12 -5.43
N GLY A 53 -5.30 -7.00 -5.80
CA GLY A 53 -3.98 -6.65 -5.28
C GLY A 53 -3.91 -6.48 -3.77
N ILE A 54 -5.00 -6.02 -3.15
CA ILE A 54 -5.04 -5.86 -1.69
C ILE A 54 -5.25 -7.20 -0.97
N ILE A 55 -6.10 -8.05 -1.53
CA ILE A 55 -6.34 -9.40 -0.99
C ILE A 55 -5.09 -10.27 -1.18
N PHE A 56 -4.34 -10.04 -2.25
CA PHE A 56 -3.08 -10.70 -2.57
C PHE A 56 -1.94 -9.67 -2.63
N PRO A 57 -1.40 -9.22 -1.47
CA PRO A 57 -0.38 -8.17 -1.36
C PRO A 57 0.90 -8.39 -2.19
N ALA A 58 1.11 -9.62 -2.69
CA ALA A 58 2.22 -9.94 -3.59
C ALA A 58 2.08 -9.26 -4.95
N ILE A 59 0.86 -8.87 -5.35
CA ILE A 59 0.59 -8.25 -6.66
C ILE A 59 0.82 -6.73 -6.53
N PRO A 60 1.74 -6.14 -7.31
CA PRO A 60 2.02 -4.70 -7.26
C PRO A 60 0.92 -3.90 -7.97
N ALA A 61 -0.31 -3.96 -7.46
CA ALA A 61 -1.49 -3.44 -8.16
C ALA A 61 -1.48 -1.91 -8.35
N GLY A 62 -0.72 -1.19 -7.52
CA GLY A 62 -0.52 0.26 -7.67
C GLY A 62 0.15 0.66 -8.99
N VAL A 63 0.95 -0.21 -9.60
CA VAL A 63 1.61 0.06 -10.89
C VAL A 63 0.57 0.30 -11.99
N VAL A 64 -0.48 -0.53 -12.04
CA VAL A 64 -1.57 -0.38 -13.01
C VAL A 64 -2.34 0.92 -12.75
N SER A 65 -2.59 1.28 -11.49
CA SER A 65 -3.23 2.55 -11.15
C SER A 65 -2.45 3.76 -11.70
N PHE A 66 -1.12 3.77 -11.63
CA PHE A 66 -0.34 4.87 -12.22
C PHE A 66 -0.29 4.80 -13.74
N ALA A 67 -0.21 3.61 -14.33
CA ALA A 67 -0.10 3.43 -15.78
C ALA A 67 -1.35 3.86 -16.57
N VAL A 68 -2.52 3.87 -15.92
CA VAL A 68 -3.80 4.25 -16.55
C VAL A 68 -4.17 5.72 -16.29
N VAL A 69 -3.34 6.49 -15.57
CA VAL A 69 -3.52 7.94 -15.38
C VAL A 69 -3.65 8.68 -16.71
N PRO A 70 -2.81 8.44 -17.74
CA PRO A 70 -2.95 9.11 -19.03
C PRO A 70 -4.26 8.78 -19.79
N ILE A 71 -4.97 7.72 -19.37
CA ILE A 71 -6.22 7.27 -20.03
C ILE A 71 -7.44 7.97 -19.40
N PHE A 72 -7.50 8.03 -18.07
CA PHE A 72 -8.66 8.56 -17.36
C PHE A 72 -8.46 9.97 -16.77
N GLY A 73 -7.22 10.45 -16.75
CA GLY A 73 -6.79 11.61 -15.98
C GLY A 73 -6.58 11.27 -14.50
N TRP A 74 -5.80 12.09 -13.80
CA TRP A 74 -5.40 11.84 -12.41
C TRP A 74 -6.61 11.69 -11.47
N LEU A 75 -7.61 12.56 -11.59
CA LEU A 75 -8.71 12.63 -10.63
C LEU A 75 -9.60 11.39 -10.72
N ARG A 76 -9.98 10.98 -11.93
CA ARG A 76 -10.81 9.77 -12.12
C ARG A 76 -10.04 8.52 -11.71
N THR A 77 -8.77 8.43 -12.08
CA THR A 77 -7.91 7.30 -11.72
C THR A 77 -7.74 7.17 -10.20
N TYR A 78 -7.56 8.31 -9.51
CA TYR A 78 -7.53 8.37 -8.05
C TYR A 78 -8.84 7.86 -7.45
N LEU A 79 -9.99 8.36 -7.90
CA LEU A 79 -11.29 7.95 -7.38
C LEU A 79 -11.51 6.44 -7.53
N TYR A 80 -11.28 5.88 -8.72
CA TYR A 80 -11.40 4.44 -8.95
C TYR A 80 -10.42 3.63 -8.11
N THR A 81 -9.19 4.10 -7.98
CA THR A 81 -8.17 3.43 -7.16
C THR A 81 -8.55 3.42 -5.68
N VAL A 82 -9.01 4.55 -5.14
CA VAL A 82 -9.45 4.65 -3.74
C VAL A 82 -10.68 3.79 -3.51
N THR A 83 -11.65 3.75 -4.43
CA THR A 83 -12.80 2.84 -4.31
C THR A 83 -12.35 1.38 -4.20
N GLY A 84 -11.44 0.93 -5.07
CA GLY A 84 -10.85 -0.40 -4.99
C GLY A 84 -10.10 -0.63 -3.67
N ILE A 85 -9.38 0.38 -3.17
CA ILE A 85 -8.70 0.36 -1.87
C ILE A 85 -9.67 0.15 -0.73
N MET A 86 -10.71 0.96 -0.65
CA MET A 86 -11.68 0.89 0.44
C MET A 86 -12.40 -0.46 0.45
N ILE A 87 -12.76 -0.99 -0.71
CA ILE A 87 -13.42 -2.31 -0.82
C ILE A 87 -12.45 -3.43 -0.43
N GLY A 88 -11.27 -3.49 -1.06
CA GLY A 88 -10.29 -4.56 -0.82
C GLY A 88 -9.79 -4.60 0.62
N THR A 89 -9.52 -3.43 1.22
CA THR A 89 -9.07 -3.34 2.61
C THR A 89 -10.18 -3.70 3.59
N SER A 90 -11.44 -3.38 3.29
CA SER A 90 -12.60 -3.81 4.08
C SER A 90 -12.78 -5.32 4.05
N ILE A 91 -12.67 -5.95 2.88
CA ILE A 91 -12.72 -7.42 2.73
C ILE A 91 -11.62 -8.06 3.58
N SER A 92 -10.38 -7.58 3.43
CA SER A 92 -9.22 -8.09 4.16
C SER A 92 -9.37 -7.95 5.67
N PHE A 93 -9.90 -6.81 6.13
CA PHE A 93 -10.19 -6.55 7.54
C PHE A 93 -11.20 -7.56 8.10
N PHE A 94 -12.33 -7.78 7.41
CA PHE A 94 -13.36 -8.72 7.87
C PHE A 94 -12.90 -10.18 7.79
N LEU A 95 -12.11 -10.55 6.77
CA LEU A 95 -11.47 -11.86 6.68
C LEU A 95 -10.61 -12.10 7.92
N ALA A 96 -9.70 -11.19 8.26
CA ALA A 96 -8.88 -11.29 9.47
C ALA A 96 -9.73 -11.29 10.75
N ARG A 97 -10.77 -10.46 10.83
CA ARG A 97 -11.66 -10.38 12.00
C ARG A 97 -12.38 -11.69 12.27
N LYS A 98 -12.83 -12.39 11.22
CA LYS A 98 -13.47 -13.71 11.34
C LYS A 98 -12.56 -14.76 11.95
N PHE A 99 -11.26 -14.72 11.64
CA PHE A 99 -10.26 -15.65 12.19
C PHE A 99 -9.58 -15.15 13.47
N ARG A 100 -9.99 -13.99 14.00
CA ARG A 100 -9.31 -13.35 15.13
C ARG A 100 -9.28 -14.25 16.37
N GLU A 101 -10.41 -14.74 16.85
CA GLU A 101 -10.49 -15.54 18.09
C GLU A 101 -9.62 -16.82 18.08
N PRO A 102 -9.68 -17.69 17.05
CA PRO A 102 -8.80 -18.87 16.99
C PRO A 102 -7.32 -18.48 16.87
N LEU A 103 -6.98 -17.40 16.15
CA LEU A 103 -5.60 -16.94 16.02
C LEU A 103 -5.07 -16.33 17.33
N VAL A 104 -5.86 -15.51 18.02
CA VAL A 104 -5.50 -14.94 19.33
C VAL A 104 -5.21 -16.05 20.34
N LYS A 105 -6.03 -17.11 20.36
CA LYS A 105 -5.82 -18.26 21.27
C LYS A 105 -4.50 -18.98 20.98
N ARG A 106 -4.11 -19.10 19.70
CA ARG A 106 -2.97 -19.90 19.23
C ARG A 106 -1.64 -19.14 19.13
N PHE A 107 -1.67 -17.82 18.91
CA PHE A 107 -0.48 -16.99 18.66
C PHE A 107 -0.20 -16.00 19.79
N ILE A 108 0.91 -16.24 20.52
CA ILE A 108 1.40 -15.38 21.61
C ILE A 108 1.61 -13.91 21.20
N PRO A 109 2.14 -13.58 19.99
CA PRO A 109 2.31 -12.20 19.58
C PRO A 109 1.01 -11.39 19.55
N ILE A 110 -0.09 -12.00 19.07
CA ILE A 110 -1.39 -11.32 18.99
C ILE A 110 -1.93 -11.01 20.39
N LYS A 111 -1.75 -11.93 21.36
CA LYS A 111 -2.11 -11.67 22.77
C LYS A 111 -1.34 -10.48 23.35
N LYS A 112 -0.04 -10.32 23.01
CA LYS A 112 0.76 -9.18 23.46
C LYS A 112 0.25 -7.86 22.86
N ILE A 113 -0.12 -7.86 21.57
CA ILE A 113 -0.70 -6.70 20.90
C ILE A 113 -2.00 -6.28 21.61
N HIS A 114 -2.89 -7.22 21.94
CA HIS A 114 -4.12 -6.89 22.67
C HIS A 114 -3.86 -6.34 24.09
N LYS A 115 -2.87 -6.86 24.81
CA LYS A 115 -2.47 -6.29 26.11
C LYS A 115 -1.90 -4.88 26.00
N LEU A 116 -1.20 -4.57 24.90
CA LEU A 116 -0.74 -3.21 24.59
C LEU A 116 -1.92 -2.29 24.27
N GLU A 117 -2.89 -2.77 23.50
CA GLU A 117 -4.13 -2.04 23.21
C GLU A 117 -4.92 -1.68 24.48
N ASP A 118 -4.91 -2.53 25.50
CA ASP A 118 -5.59 -2.27 26.78
C ASP A 118 -4.98 -1.08 27.54
N ARG A 119 -3.74 -0.69 27.21
CA ARG A 119 -3.05 0.48 27.78
C ARG A 119 -3.23 1.76 26.96
N LEU A 120 -3.86 1.66 25.79
CA LEU A 120 -4.06 2.79 24.88
C LEU A 120 -5.50 3.26 24.93
N SER A 121 -5.69 4.59 24.93
CA SER A 121 -7.01 5.17 24.70
C SER A 121 -7.49 4.89 23.27
N GLU A 122 -8.82 4.94 23.07
CA GLU A 122 -9.41 4.79 21.73
C GLU A 122 -8.89 5.81 20.72
N ARG A 123 -8.58 7.03 21.18
CA ARG A 123 -7.97 8.09 20.37
C ARG A 123 -6.55 7.72 19.94
N GLN A 124 -5.73 7.20 20.86
CA GLN A 124 -4.35 6.77 20.55
C GLN A 124 -4.33 5.59 19.57
N LYS A 125 -5.24 4.62 19.71
CA LYS A 125 -5.38 3.50 18.77
C LYS A 125 -5.71 3.99 17.36
N PHE A 126 -6.65 4.93 17.25
CA PHE A 126 -7.03 5.51 15.97
C PHE A 126 -5.88 6.30 15.34
N LEU A 127 -5.25 7.21 16.08
CA LEU A 127 -4.11 8.00 15.58
C LEU A 127 -2.91 7.14 15.21
N GLY A 128 -2.61 6.10 15.99
CA GLY A 128 -1.57 5.14 15.67
C GLY A 128 -1.86 4.38 14.37
N LEU A 129 -3.12 3.97 14.15
CA LEU A 129 -3.52 3.34 12.90
C LEU A 129 -3.38 4.31 11.70
N VAL A 130 -3.83 5.55 11.86
CA VAL A 130 -3.69 6.58 10.82
C VAL A 130 -2.22 6.79 10.47
N ALA A 131 -1.36 6.97 11.48
CA ALA A 131 0.07 7.17 11.29
C ALA A 131 0.72 5.99 10.55
N ILE A 132 0.46 4.74 10.99
CA ILE A 132 0.95 3.55 10.31
C ILE A 132 0.51 3.56 8.84
N ARG A 133 -0.78 3.78 8.57
CA ARG A 133 -1.31 3.74 7.20
C ARG A 133 -0.76 4.84 6.30
N LEU A 134 -0.49 6.03 6.84
CA LEU A 134 0.17 7.12 6.11
C LEU A 134 1.61 6.77 5.70
N PHE A 135 2.36 6.10 6.57
CA PHE A 135 3.77 5.78 6.31
C PHE A 135 3.98 4.42 5.62
N THR A 136 2.99 3.53 5.63
CA THR A 136 3.09 2.19 5.03
C THR A 136 2.36 2.07 3.69
N VAL A 137 2.37 3.09 2.83
CA VAL A 137 1.75 3.03 1.48
C VAL A 137 2.16 1.76 0.69
N PRO A 138 3.44 1.30 0.69
CA PRO A 138 3.84 0.08 0.00
C PRO A 138 3.37 -1.23 0.66
N VAL A 139 2.97 -1.17 1.94
CA VAL A 139 2.65 -2.34 2.80
C VAL A 139 1.18 -2.25 3.29
N MET A 140 0.39 -1.34 2.71
CA MET A 140 -0.98 -1.03 3.13
C MET A 140 -1.87 -2.28 3.15
N ASP A 141 -1.59 -3.20 2.24
CA ASP A 141 -2.36 -4.43 2.04
C ASP A 141 -2.21 -5.36 3.26
N PHE A 142 -0.99 -5.57 3.77
CA PHE A 142 -0.75 -6.35 5.00
C PHE A 142 -1.27 -5.64 6.27
N SER A 143 -1.19 -4.31 6.31
CA SER A 143 -1.66 -3.54 7.47
C SER A 143 -3.17 -3.69 7.70
N SER A 144 -3.94 -3.95 6.65
CA SER A 144 -5.38 -4.15 6.71
C SER A 144 -5.76 -5.48 7.37
N TYR A 145 -5.01 -6.55 7.07
CA TYR A 145 -5.13 -7.82 7.79
C TYR A 145 -4.71 -7.68 9.27
N ALA A 146 -3.61 -6.97 9.53
CA ALA A 146 -3.16 -6.72 10.90
C ALA A 146 -4.23 -5.97 11.72
N ALA A 147 -4.83 -4.92 11.16
CA ALA A 147 -5.93 -4.19 11.79
C ALA A 147 -7.19 -5.04 11.99
N GLY A 148 -7.45 -6.02 11.13
CA GLY A 148 -8.53 -6.99 11.32
C GLY A 148 -8.32 -7.89 12.55
N LEU A 149 -7.07 -8.11 12.97
CA LEU A 149 -6.72 -8.92 14.16
C LEU A 149 -6.71 -8.12 15.47
N THR A 150 -6.75 -6.78 15.43
CA THR A 150 -6.78 -5.90 16.62
C THR A 150 -8.20 -5.73 17.17
N ARG A 151 -8.36 -4.96 18.26
CA ARG A 151 -9.66 -4.56 18.83
C ARG A 151 -10.28 -3.33 18.18
N ILE A 152 -9.64 -2.73 17.18
CA ILE A 152 -10.20 -1.53 16.53
C ILE A 152 -11.55 -1.84 15.87
N SER A 153 -12.47 -0.86 15.88
CA SER A 153 -13.76 -0.97 15.20
C SER A 153 -13.63 -0.70 13.71
N PHE A 154 -14.50 -1.30 12.91
CA PHE A 154 -14.50 -1.12 11.45
C PHE A 154 -14.65 0.36 11.03
N PRO A 155 -15.55 1.19 11.61
CA PRO A 155 -15.66 2.59 11.21
C PRO A 155 -14.37 3.38 11.44
N LYS A 156 -13.67 3.13 12.56
CA LYS A 156 -12.35 3.75 12.84
C LYS A 156 -11.31 3.31 11.82
N PHE A 157 -11.29 2.03 11.47
CA PHE A 157 -10.40 1.51 10.44
C PHE A 157 -10.68 2.11 9.05
N PHE A 158 -11.97 2.18 8.68
CA PHE A 158 -12.42 2.73 7.40
C PHE A 158 -12.03 4.22 7.30
N LEU A 159 -12.35 5.02 8.32
CA LEU A 159 -11.97 6.44 8.35
C LEU A 159 -10.46 6.64 8.34
N ALA A 160 -9.70 5.83 9.09
CA ALA A 160 -8.25 5.91 9.08
C ALA A 160 -7.67 5.59 7.70
N THR A 161 -8.27 4.64 6.97
CA THR A 161 -7.88 4.31 5.59
C THR A 161 -8.19 5.44 4.62
N LEU A 162 -9.38 6.04 4.74
CA LEU A 162 -9.78 7.16 3.90
C LEU A 162 -8.91 8.40 4.12
N ILE A 163 -8.55 8.70 5.37
CA ILE A 163 -7.62 9.79 5.69
C ILE A 163 -6.24 9.48 5.14
N ALA A 164 -5.78 8.24 5.27
CA ALA A 164 -4.49 7.81 4.76
C ALA A 164 -4.39 7.83 3.23
N SER A 165 -5.51 7.81 2.49
CA SER A 165 -5.50 7.93 1.03
C SER A 165 -5.49 9.38 0.53
N ILE A 166 -5.68 10.38 1.40
CA ILE A 166 -5.68 11.79 0.99
C ILE A 166 -4.34 12.22 0.37
N PRO A 167 -3.17 11.86 0.92
CA PRO A 167 -1.89 12.18 0.29
C PRO A 167 -1.74 11.64 -1.13
N ASP A 168 -2.42 10.53 -1.46
CA ASP A 168 -2.38 9.93 -2.80
C ASP A 168 -2.91 10.91 -3.85
N ILE A 169 -3.81 11.82 -3.51
CA ILE A 169 -4.29 12.90 -4.40
C ILE A 169 -3.10 13.65 -5.00
N GLY A 170 -2.13 14.04 -4.17
CA GLY A 170 -0.92 14.70 -4.61
C GLY A 170 -0.09 13.80 -5.51
N ILE A 171 0.07 12.52 -5.16
CA ILE A 171 0.85 11.56 -5.94
C ILE A 171 0.23 11.35 -7.34
N PHE A 172 -1.09 11.23 -7.46
CA PHE A 172 -1.78 11.10 -8.73
C PHE A 172 -1.72 12.40 -9.56
N TYR A 173 -1.96 13.56 -8.93
CA TYR A 173 -1.89 14.86 -9.60
C TYR A 173 -0.49 15.20 -10.11
N PHE A 174 0.52 15.10 -9.25
CA PHE A 174 1.92 15.29 -9.65
C PHE A 174 2.39 14.18 -10.58
N GLY A 175 1.87 12.96 -10.45
CA GLY A 175 2.16 11.84 -11.34
C GLY A 175 1.74 12.12 -12.78
N GLU A 176 0.53 12.63 -13.00
CA GLU A 176 0.07 13.07 -14.34
C GLU A 176 0.96 14.20 -14.88
N LYS A 177 1.24 15.21 -14.06
CA LYS A 177 2.15 16.29 -14.45
C LYS A 177 3.55 15.78 -14.75
N LEU A 178 4.02 14.78 -14.01
CA LEU A 178 5.31 14.13 -14.24
C LEU A 178 5.30 13.32 -15.54
N TYR A 179 4.21 12.65 -15.92
CA TYR A 179 4.09 12.01 -17.23
C TYR A 179 4.16 13.03 -18.37
N GLU A 180 3.42 14.13 -18.26
CA GLU A 180 3.46 15.24 -19.24
C GLU A 180 4.86 15.89 -19.29
N THR A 181 5.52 16.02 -18.13
CA THR A 181 6.81 16.70 -17.99
C THR A 181 8.00 15.79 -18.29
N ILE A 182 8.00 14.49 -18.00
CA ILE A 182 9.12 13.59 -18.32
C ILE A 182 9.20 13.34 -19.83
N PHE A 183 8.07 13.23 -20.52
CA PHE A 183 8.07 13.07 -21.99
C PHE A 183 8.44 14.37 -22.74
N GLY A 184 8.22 15.55 -22.14
CA GLY A 184 8.60 16.85 -22.75
C GLY A 184 9.87 17.55 -22.19
N ARG A 185 10.38 17.14 -21.02
CA ARG A 185 11.30 17.94 -20.16
C ARG A 185 12.35 17.07 -19.45
N SER A 186 12.59 15.85 -19.93
CA SER A 186 13.53 14.86 -19.37
C SER A 186 14.95 15.40 -19.16
N ILE A 187 15.37 16.38 -19.97
CA ILE A 187 16.70 16.99 -19.93
C ILE A 187 16.86 17.96 -18.74
N ILE A 188 15.82 18.71 -18.38
CA ILE A 188 15.94 19.81 -17.40
C ILE A 188 15.83 19.30 -15.96
N ILE A 189 15.00 18.28 -15.72
CA ILE A 189 14.84 17.66 -14.40
C ILE A 189 16.08 16.84 -14.02
N ALA A 190 16.73 16.18 -15.00
CA ALA A 190 17.98 15.47 -14.76
C ALA A 190 19.10 16.42 -14.31
N VAL A 191 19.21 17.59 -14.95
CA VAL A 191 20.19 18.63 -14.58
C VAL A 191 19.86 19.24 -13.21
N GLY A 192 18.59 19.50 -12.91
CA GLY A 192 18.16 20.01 -11.60
C GLY A 192 18.38 19.01 -10.46
N ALA A 193 18.10 17.72 -10.68
CA ALA A 193 18.32 16.68 -9.68
C ALA A 193 19.81 16.46 -9.39
N LEU A 194 20.67 16.49 -10.42
CA LEU A 194 22.12 16.43 -10.25
C LEU A 194 22.65 17.65 -9.48
N PHE A 195 22.10 18.84 -9.75
CA PHE A 195 22.46 20.06 -9.02
C PHE A 195 22.07 19.99 -7.53
N PHE A 196 20.86 19.51 -7.21
CA PHE A 196 20.41 19.35 -5.81
C PHE A 196 21.12 18.23 -5.06
N MET A 197 21.46 17.11 -5.73
CA MET A 197 22.28 16.06 -5.13
C MET A 197 23.71 16.54 -4.86
N GLY A 198 24.30 17.33 -5.77
CA GLY A 198 25.59 17.97 -5.56
C GLY A 198 25.59 18.99 -4.42
N ALA A 199 24.58 19.86 -4.37
CA ALA A 199 24.41 20.84 -3.30
C ALA A 199 24.12 20.18 -1.94
N GLY A 200 23.27 19.15 -1.91
CA GLY A 200 22.97 18.37 -0.72
C GLY A 200 24.19 17.63 -0.17
N TYR A 201 25.00 17.04 -1.05
CA TYR A 201 26.28 16.44 -0.66
C TYR A 201 27.25 17.48 -0.07
N PHE A 202 27.35 18.67 -0.65
CA PHE A 202 28.24 19.74 -0.15
C PHE A 202 27.80 20.28 1.21
N VAL A 203 26.48 20.43 1.42
CA VAL A 203 25.89 20.85 2.70
C VAL A 203 26.07 19.76 3.76
N LEU A 204 25.79 18.49 3.44
CA LEU A 204 26.00 17.36 4.36
C LEU A 204 27.48 17.21 4.73
N LYS A 205 28.40 17.35 3.77
CA LYS A 205 29.84 17.34 4.04
C LYS A 205 30.22 18.45 5.03
N ARG A 206 29.71 19.66 4.84
CA ARG A 206 29.99 20.82 5.70
C ARG A 206 29.40 20.69 7.12
N PHE A 207 28.25 20.02 7.29
CA PHE A 207 27.62 19.86 8.61
C PHE A 207 28.07 18.60 9.37
N VAL A 208 28.39 17.51 8.66
CA VAL A 208 28.67 16.20 9.28
C VAL A 208 30.17 15.94 9.41
N PHE A 209 31.00 16.36 8.46
CA PHE A 209 32.43 16.03 8.45
C PHE A 209 33.33 17.10 9.07
N ASP A 210 32.92 18.38 9.12
CA ASP A 210 33.73 19.46 9.71
C ASP A 210 33.50 19.70 11.22
N ARG A 211 32.65 18.92 11.90
CA ARG A 211 32.49 18.97 13.37
C ARG A 211 33.47 18.10 14.17
N LYS A 212 34.53 17.60 13.52
CA LYS A 212 35.68 16.98 14.21
C LYS A 212 36.97 17.69 13.82
N LYS A 213 37.13 18.91 14.30
CA LYS A 213 38.42 19.48 14.72
C LYS A 213 38.15 20.64 15.67
#